data_AF-A0A5C7RTJ5-F1
#
_entry.id   AF-A0A5C7RTJ5-F1
#
_cell.length_a   1.000
_cell.length_b   1.000
_cell.length_c   1.000
_cell.angle_alpha   90.00
_cell.angle_beta   90.00
_cell.angle_gamma   90.00
#
_symmetry.space_group_name_H-M   'P 1'
#
loop_
_entity.id
_entity.type
_entity.pdbx_description
1 polymer ?
#
loop_
_entity_poly.entity_id
_entity_poly.type
_entity_poly.pdbx_seq_one_letter_code
_entity_poly.pdbx_strand_id
1 'polypeptide(L)' 'MLILTRRIGETLKIDLGAEVISVTVLGVKGNQVRVGIQAPKDIPVHREEIYERIQRGDGRTLKAVGHG' A
#
# COMPACT_ATOMS: atom_id res chain seq x y z
N MET A 1 5.69 16.18 2.01
CA MET A 1 4.28 15.71 2.07
C MET A 1 3.46 16.57 1.12
N LEU A 2 2.73 15.95 0.20
CA LEU A 2 1.77 16.62 -0.70
C LEU A 2 0.35 16.25 -0.24
N ILE A 3 -0.56 17.22 -0.14
CA ILE A 3 -1.91 17.02 0.39
C ILE A 3 -2.93 17.27 -0.72
N LEU A 4 -3.78 16.28 -1.00
CA LEU A 4 -4.79 16.33 -2.05
C LEU A 4 -6.12 15.81 -1.52
N THR A 5 -7.22 16.50 -1.79
CA THR A 5 -8.57 16.04 -1.46
C THR A 5 -9.15 15.27 -2.64
N ARG A 6 -9.52 14.01 -2.42
CA ARG A 6 -10.13 13.13 -3.43
C ARG A 6 -11.54 12.69 -3.01
N ARG A 7 -12.48 12.67 -3.95
CA ARG A 7 -13.81 12.09 -3.80
C ARG A 7 -13.79 10.59 -4.12
N ILE A 8 -14.83 9.87 -3.71
CA ILE A 8 -15.01 8.45 -4.09
C ILE A 8 -15.05 8.34 -5.62
N GLY A 9 -14.29 7.39 -6.16
CA GLY A 9 -14.08 7.19 -7.60
C GLY A 9 -12.92 7.99 -8.19
N GLU A 10 -12.38 8.99 -7.49
CA GLU A 10 -11.24 9.75 -7.97
C GLU A 10 -9.92 8.99 -7.75
N THR A 11 -9.02 9.14 -8.72
CA THR A 11 -7.69 8.53 -8.72
C THR A 11 -6.62 9.61 -8.68
N LEU A 12 -5.60 9.39 -7.86
CA LEU A 12 -4.33 10.12 -7.91
C LEU A 12 -3.26 9.21 -8.56
N LYS A 13 -2.37 9.81 -9.33
CA LYS A 13 -1.26 9.13 -9.99
C LYS A 13 0.06 9.63 -9.42
N ILE A 14 0.99 8.70 -9.24
CA ILE A 14 2.36 8.96 -8.80
C ILE A 14 3.26 8.40 -9.89
N ASP A 15 3.87 9.30 -10.66
CA ASP A 15 4.83 8.95 -11.70
C ASP A 15 6.22 8.75 -11.09
N LEU A 16 6.80 7.57 -11.30
CA LEU A 16 8.16 7.19 -10.90
C LEU A 16 9.05 7.04 -12.15
N GLY A 17 8.88 7.93 -13.11
CA GLY A 17 9.58 7.89 -14.40
C GLY A 17 8.90 6.94 -15.38
N ALA A 18 9.45 5.73 -15.55
CA ALA A 18 8.91 4.73 -16.49
C ALA A 18 7.67 4.01 -15.95
N GLU A 19 7.46 4.05 -14.64
CA GLU A 19 6.41 3.33 -13.93
C GLU A 19 5.43 4.31 -13.28
N VAL A 20 4.16 3.91 -13.17
CA VAL A 20 3.10 4.74 -12.58
C VAL A 20 2.35 3.96 -11.53
N ILE A 21 2.24 4.54 -10.33
CA ILE A 21 1.36 4.03 -9.29
C ILE A 21 0.04 4.80 -9.34
N SER A 22 -1.07 4.09 -9.33
CA SER A 22 -2.41 4.69 -9.24
C SER A 22 -3.02 4.38 -7.88
N VAL A 23 -3.55 5.39 -7.21
CA VAL A 23 -4.24 5.26 -5.94
C VAL A 23 -5.66 5.81 -6.09
N THR A 24 -6.66 4.96 -5.88
CA THR A 24 -8.07 5.28 -6.11
C THR A 24 -8.85 5.21 -4.81
N VAL A 25 -9.67 6.22 -4.55
CA VAL A 25 -10.61 6.18 -3.42
C VAL A 25 -11.82 5.33 -3.82
N LEU A 26 -11.96 4.14 -3.26
CA LEU A 26 -13.04 3.20 -3.59
C LEU A 26 -14.30 3.42 -2.76
N GLY A 27 -14.18 4.02 -1.58
CA GLY A 27 -15.31 4.29 -0.72
C GLY A 27 -14.91 4.85 0.63
N VAL A 28 -15.88 5.41 1.35
CA VAL A 28 -15.71 5.92 2.72
C VAL A 28 -16.81 5.32 3.58
N LYS A 29 -16.44 4.79 4.75
CA LYS A 29 -17.36 4.25 5.76
C LYS A 29 -16.97 4.80 7.12
N GLY A 30 -17.73 5.78 7.62
CA GLY A 30 -17.38 6.50 8.85
C GLY A 30 -16.03 7.19 8.69
N ASN A 31 -15.08 6.85 9.55
CA ASN A 31 -13.71 7.35 9.50
C ASN A 31 -12.74 6.45 8.68
N GLN A 32 -13.24 5.37 8.07
CA GLN A 32 -12.42 4.46 7.27
C GLN A 32 -12.55 4.78 5.79
N VAL A 33 -11.43 4.80 5.09
CA VAL A 33 -11.38 4.97 3.64
C VAL A 33 -10.91 3.67 3.02
N ARG A 34 -11.65 3.18 2.03
CA ARG A 34 -11.23 2.05 1.19
C ARG A 34 -10.41 2.62 0.04
N VAL A 35 -9.14 2.23 -0.02
CA VAL A 35 -8.20 2.70 -1.03
C VAL A 35 -7.78 1.52 -1.90
N GLY A 36 -7.89 1.67 -3.22
CA GLY A 36 -7.30 0.77 -4.20
C GLY A 36 -5.92 1.30 -4.59
N ILE A 37 -4.92 0.44 -4.60
CA ILE A 37 -3.56 0.80 -5.03
C ILE A 37 -3.21 -0.16 -6.16
N GLN A 38 -2.89 0.39 -7.33
CA GLN A 38 -2.34 -0.34 -8.45
C GLN A 38 -0.90 0.12 -8.63
N ALA A 39 0.03 -0.79 -8.40
CA ALA A 39 1.46 -0.57 -8.57
C ALA A 39 2.05 -1.74 -9.38
N PRO A 40 3.13 -1.49 -10.14
CA PRO A 40 3.98 -2.53 -10.72
C PRO A 40 4.47 -3.55 -9.69
N LYS A 41 4.83 -4.76 -10.16
CA LYS A 41 5.17 -5.90 -9.28
C LYS A 41 6.47 -5.70 -8.50
N ASP A 42 7.38 -4.91 -9.04
CA ASP A 42 8.67 -4.56 -8.47
C ASP A 42 8.56 -3.51 -7.37
N ILE A 43 7.42 -2.81 -7.27
CA ILE A 43 7.17 -1.79 -6.24
C ILE A 43 6.31 -2.41 -5.12
N PRO A 44 6.90 -2.73 -3.96
CA PRO A 44 6.14 -3.29 -2.85
C PRO A 44 5.21 -2.25 -2.22
N VAL A 45 3.96 -2.65 -1.96
CA VAL A 45 2.96 -1.84 -1.25
C VAL A 45 2.62 -2.50 0.07
N HIS A 46 2.85 -1.80 1.17
CA HIS A 46 2.62 -2.28 2.52
C HIS A 46 1.76 -1.30 3.31
N ARG A 47 1.08 -1.83 4.34
CA ARG A 47 0.56 -0.96 5.40
C ARG A 47 1.72 -0.47 6.26
N GLU A 48 1.62 0.75 6.77
CA GLU A 48 2.69 1.40 7.53
C GLU A 48 3.17 0.54 8.71
N GLU A 49 2.26 -0.02 9.49
CA GLU A 49 2.59 -0.84 10.65
C GLU A 49 3.37 -2.12 10.29
N ILE A 50 3.14 -2.65 9.09
CA ILE A 50 3.87 -3.81 8.56
C ILE A 50 5.23 -3.38 8.03
N TYR A 51 5.28 -2.26 7.30
CA TYR A 51 6.53 -1.70 6.77
C TYR A 51 7.52 -1.42 7.90
N GLU A 52 7.08 -0.76 8.97
CA GLU A 52 7.92 -0.47 10.13
C GLU A 52 8.47 -1.74 10.78
N ARG A 53 7.65 -2.79 10.93
CA ARG A 53 8.11 -4.08 11.48
C ARG A 53 9.16 -4.73 10.60
N ILE A 54 9.00 -4.67 9.28
CA ILE A 54 9.99 -5.19 8.33
C ILE A 54 11.31 -4.41 8.47
N GLN A 55 11.24 -3.07 8.53
CA GLN A 55 12.41 -2.21 8.67
C GLN A 55 13.16 -2.39 10.00
N ARG A 56 12.44 -2.69 11.09
CA ARG A 56 13.03 -3.01 12.40
C ARG A 56 13.73 -4.38 12.43
N GLY A 57 13.62 -5.19 11.38
CA GLY A 57 14.21 -6.53 11.32
C GLY A 57 13.42 -7.59 12.07
N ASP A 58 12.23 -7.24 12.59
CA ASP A 58 11.32 -8.14 13.30
C ASP A 58 10.63 -9.15 12.35
N GLY A 59 10.90 -9.05 11.04
CA GLY A 59 10.41 -9.95 10.00
C GLY A 59 10.97 -11.37 10.03
N ARG A 60 11.59 -11.82 11.12
CA ARG A 60 11.97 -13.23 11.32
C ARG A 60 10.92 -13.92 12.18
N THR A 61 10.00 -14.60 11.53
CA THR A 61 9.73 -16.05 11.68
C THR A 61 8.33 -16.36 11.15
N LEU A 62 8.24 -16.57 9.84
CA LEU A 62 7.36 -17.58 9.26
C LEU A 62 8.16 -18.36 8.20
N LYS A 63 9.34 -18.87 8.58
CA LYS A 63 9.69 -20.21 8.11
C LYS A 63 8.82 -21.13 8.94
N ALA A 64 7.65 -21.46 8.42
CA ALA A 64 6.86 -22.56 8.95
C ALA A 64 7.78 -23.78 8.95
N VAL A 65 8.11 -24.23 10.15
CA VAL A 65 8.62 -25.58 10.37
C VAL A 65 7.42 -26.52 10.19
N GLY A 66 7.61 -27.54 9.35
CA GLY A 66 6.82 -28.77 9.38
C GLY A 66 6.07 -29.09 8.10
N HIS A 67 5.94 -30.34 7.65
CA HIS A 67 6.47 -31.64 8.05
C HIS A 67 6.22 -32.54 6.83
N GLY A 68 7.18 -33.40 6.45
CA GLY A 68 7.03 -34.37 5.37
C GLY A 68 8.31 -34.55 4.57
#